data_AF-A0A534TB02-F1
#
_entry.id   AF-A0A534TB02-F1
#
_cell.length_a   1.000
_cell.length_b   1.000
_cell.length_c   1.000
_cell.angle_alpha   90.00
_cell.angle_beta   90.00
_cell.angle_gamma   90.00
#
_symmetry.space_group_name_H-M   'P 1'
#
loop_
_entity.id
_entity.type
_entity.pdbx_description
1 polymer ?
#
loop_
_entity_poly.entity_id
_entity_poly.type
_entity_poly.pdbx_seq_one_letter_code
_entity_poly.pdbx_strand_id
1 'polypeptide(L)'
;MRTAPTESASAQGSLLSRVQRLPLWVTMPAIVAVYVVAAKLGLSMAFVAEQVTVVWPPVGIALAALLLLGARMAPAIFVGALVANALTSAPLAVAAGIATGNTLEALGAFWILRRGGVDSELTRLRDVLLLITGAALASTTVSATIGVTSLCVGGVQPWTAFGRLWWVWWLGDCVGDLIVAPLLLVWMSAPQPRWQRDRVLEAAGLLAGVVAVTISVFVGPLGLWREGYPLHYVTFPFVIAAALRFGQRGATSTTLIVSCLAISSTVNGFGPFAAGSVGERLMMVQLYMAVVAVTALLLAAAISERNTEARGRAADYAQLAASEHRLRLALEAERPARCDGPSSSRPCLALRRASSAARSRHSRRSSIPMIAPPSWSRSRAPSSSAPATTSSFACCSPAARCAGCRARGRCSRTHAGVRSACSASAWTSASASASRASCAGARTSSPTPIVARTSSWRCWRTSCATRSRR
;
A
#
# COMPACT_ATOMS: atom_id res chain seq x y z
N MET A 1 -19.26 -20.71 -46.01
CA MET A 1 -17.93 -20.29 -45.51
C MET A 1 -18.09 -19.84 -44.07
N ARG A 2 -17.64 -20.66 -43.11
CA ARG A 2 -17.51 -20.27 -41.70
C ARG A 2 -16.20 -19.51 -41.58
N THR A 3 -16.25 -18.23 -41.21
CA THR A 3 -15.06 -17.48 -40.82
C THR A 3 -14.63 -17.97 -39.44
N ALA A 4 -13.46 -18.59 -39.38
CA ALA A 4 -12.78 -18.89 -38.13
C ALA A 4 -12.44 -17.55 -37.42
N PRO A 5 -12.61 -17.44 -36.09
CA PRO A 5 -12.12 -16.28 -35.36
C PRO A 5 -10.60 -16.30 -35.36
N THR A 6 -10.00 -15.21 -35.82
CA THR A 6 -8.56 -14.97 -35.87
C THR A 6 -7.94 -15.07 -34.48
N GLU A 7 -7.09 -16.07 -34.31
CA GLU A 7 -6.32 -16.42 -33.12
C GLU A 7 -5.12 -15.46 -32.88
N SER A 8 -5.27 -14.16 -33.16
CA SER A 8 -4.15 -13.20 -33.18
C SER A 8 -4.10 -12.20 -32.01
N ALA A 9 -4.80 -12.48 -30.90
CA ALA A 9 -4.80 -11.62 -29.71
C ALA A 9 -4.23 -12.28 -28.43
N SER A 10 -3.70 -13.50 -28.49
CA SER A 10 -3.26 -14.28 -27.31
C SER A 10 -1.74 -14.24 -27.03
N ALA A 11 -0.95 -13.51 -27.83
CA ALA A 11 0.53 -13.60 -27.80
C ALA A 11 1.25 -12.51 -26.99
N GLN A 12 0.58 -11.73 -26.14
CA GLN A 12 1.25 -10.89 -25.14
C GLN A 12 1.26 -11.59 -23.78
N GLY A 13 2.04 -12.67 -23.68
CA GLY A 13 2.30 -13.29 -22.38
C GLY A 13 2.94 -12.26 -21.44
N SER A 14 2.27 -11.98 -20.31
CA SER A 14 2.82 -11.14 -19.24
C SER A 14 4.23 -11.61 -18.87
N LEU A 15 5.11 -10.70 -18.43
CA LEU A 15 6.47 -11.08 -17.99
C LEU A 15 6.42 -12.22 -16.97
N LEU A 16 5.44 -12.21 -16.08
CA LEU A 16 5.16 -13.29 -15.14
C LEU A 16 4.95 -14.64 -15.83
N SER A 17 4.16 -14.71 -16.90
CA SER A 17 3.93 -15.96 -17.65
C SER A 17 5.20 -16.53 -18.27
N ARG A 18 6.19 -15.69 -18.62
CA ARG A 18 7.50 -16.13 -19.11
C ARG A 18 8.34 -16.69 -17.96
N VAL A 19 8.39 -15.98 -16.84
CA VAL A 19 9.15 -16.42 -15.65
C VAL A 19 8.58 -17.73 -15.08
N GLN A 20 7.26 -17.88 -15.03
CA GLN A 20 6.60 -19.09 -14.54
C GLN A 20 6.85 -20.34 -15.40
N ARG A 21 7.23 -20.16 -16.67
CA ARG A 21 7.61 -21.25 -17.59
C ARG A 21 9.07 -21.66 -17.48
N LEU A 22 9.91 -20.86 -16.81
CA LEU A 22 11.31 -21.23 -16.59
C LEU A 22 11.39 -22.44 -15.65
N PRO A 23 12.35 -23.35 -15.88
CA PRO A 23 12.53 -24.50 -15.01
C PRO A 23 13.11 -24.07 -13.66
N LEU A 24 12.78 -24.82 -12.59
CA LEU A 24 13.14 -24.46 -11.21
C LEU A 24 14.65 -24.30 -11.00
N TRP A 25 15.47 -25.07 -11.71
CA TRP A 25 16.93 -24.99 -11.64
C TRP A 25 17.50 -23.67 -12.19
N VAL A 26 16.73 -22.91 -12.97
CA VAL A 26 17.08 -21.53 -13.38
C VAL A 26 16.48 -20.53 -12.40
N THR A 27 15.20 -20.70 -12.06
CA THR A 27 14.46 -19.73 -11.24
C THR A 27 15.01 -19.64 -9.82
N MET A 28 15.32 -20.77 -9.16
CA MET A 28 15.81 -20.76 -7.77
C MET A 28 17.15 -20.02 -7.63
N PRO A 29 18.21 -20.34 -8.41
CA PRO A 29 19.46 -19.58 -8.35
C PRO A 29 19.28 -18.10 -8.68
N ALA A 30 18.38 -17.76 -9.61
CA ALA A 30 18.09 -16.36 -9.93
C ALA A 30 17.48 -15.62 -8.73
N ILE A 31 16.52 -16.22 -8.01
CA ILE A 31 15.95 -15.64 -6.79
C ILE A 31 17.00 -15.49 -5.69
N VAL A 32 17.86 -16.51 -5.49
CA VAL A 32 19.00 -16.43 -4.55
C VAL A 32 19.90 -15.24 -4.91
N ALA A 33 20.30 -15.12 -6.17
CA ALA A 33 21.18 -14.05 -6.63
C ALA A 33 20.55 -12.66 -6.44
N VAL A 34 19.28 -12.49 -6.83
CA VAL A 34 18.55 -11.23 -6.65
C VAL A 34 18.41 -10.88 -5.17
N TYR A 35 18.08 -11.87 -4.33
CA TYR A 35 18.00 -11.68 -2.87
C TYR A 35 19.35 -11.21 -2.31
N VAL A 36 20.46 -11.90 -2.64
CA VAL A 36 21.80 -11.58 -2.12
C VAL A 36 22.28 -10.21 -2.59
N VAL A 37 22.06 -9.87 -3.87
CA VAL A 37 22.40 -8.54 -4.40
C VAL A 37 21.60 -7.46 -3.69
N ALA A 38 20.30 -7.66 -3.52
CA ALA A 38 19.44 -6.71 -2.81
C ALA A 38 19.82 -6.56 -1.34
N ALA A 39 20.21 -7.65 -0.68
CA ALA A 39 20.71 -7.63 0.69
C ALA A 39 22.01 -6.82 0.77
N LYS A 40 22.98 -7.09 -0.12
CA LYS A 40 24.25 -6.34 -0.16
C LYS A 40 24.05 -4.86 -0.45
N LEU A 41 23.14 -4.50 -1.34
CA LEU A 41 22.78 -3.10 -1.59
C LEU A 41 22.18 -2.45 -0.34
N GLY A 42 21.25 -3.13 0.35
CA GLY A 42 20.71 -2.64 1.62
C GLY A 42 21.78 -2.48 2.71
N LEU A 43 22.68 -3.45 2.82
CA LEU A 43 23.78 -3.48 3.80
C LEU A 43 24.85 -2.42 3.50
N SER A 44 25.09 -2.10 2.23
CA SER A 44 25.98 -0.99 1.84
C SER A 44 25.48 0.38 2.31
N MET A 45 24.21 0.46 2.73
CA MET A 45 23.56 1.65 3.28
C MET A 45 23.26 1.52 4.79
N ALA A 46 23.82 0.53 5.49
CA ALA A 46 23.60 0.30 6.93
C ALA A 46 24.46 1.21 7.81
N PHE A 47 23.87 1.82 8.85
CA PHE A 47 24.57 2.76 9.73
C PHE A 47 24.66 2.33 11.21
N VAL A 48 23.84 1.39 11.67
CA VAL A 48 23.71 1.07 13.12
C VAL A 48 24.41 -0.23 13.52
N ALA A 49 24.43 -1.22 12.64
CA ALA A 49 25.19 -2.45 12.76
C ALA A 49 25.41 -3.01 11.35
N GLU A 50 26.49 -3.77 11.12
CA GLU A 50 26.75 -4.41 9.82
C GLU A 50 25.57 -5.26 9.34
N GLN A 51 24.68 -5.68 10.24
CA GLN A 51 23.55 -6.57 9.97
C GLN A 51 22.17 -5.86 9.96
N VAL A 52 22.08 -4.55 10.24
CA VAL A 52 20.79 -3.83 10.34
C VAL A 52 20.76 -2.63 9.39
N THR A 53 19.89 -2.73 8.38
CA THR A 53 19.79 -1.76 7.28
C THR A 53 18.60 -0.82 7.45
N VAL A 54 18.63 0.31 6.75
CA VAL A 54 17.53 1.30 6.76
C VAL A 54 16.27 0.75 6.11
N VAL A 55 16.44 -0.01 5.03
CA VAL A 55 15.39 -0.76 4.36
C VAL A 55 15.98 -2.12 4.08
N TRP A 56 15.19 -3.18 4.25
CA TRP A 56 15.58 -4.53 3.87
C TRP A 56 14.84 -4.95 2.59
N PRO A 57 15.27 -4.53 1.38
CA PRO A 57 14.63 -4.95 0.13
C PRO A 57 14.39 -6.45 -0.05
N PRO A 58 15.23 -7.36 0.48
CA PRO A 58 15.02 -8.78 0.31
C PRO A 58 13.69 -9.31 0.84
N VAL A 59 13.09 -8.69 1.87
CA VAL A 59 11.77 -9.13 2.39
C VAL A 59 10.69 -9.00 1.33
N GLY A 60 10.61 -7.84 0.66
CA GLY A 60 9.62 -7.62 -0.39
C GLY A 60 9.87 -8.46 -1.64
N ILE A 61 11.14 -8.77 -1.93
CA ILE A 61 11.52 -9.74 -2.99
C ILE A 61 11.04 -11.14 -2.62
N ALA A 62 11.28 -11.57 -1.38
CA ALA A 62 10.86 -12.88 -0.88
C ALA A 62 9.34 -13.03 -0.92
N LEU A 63 8.61 -12.02 -0.45
CA LEU A 63 7.15 -11.99 -0.50
C LEU A 63 6.62 -12.05 -1.93
N ALA A 64 7.15 -11.21 -2.83
CA ALA A 64 6.75 -11.22 -4.24
C ALA A 64 7.07 -12.56 -4.91
N ALA A 65 8.24 -13.15 -4.64
CA ALA A 65 8.62 -14.45 -5.18
C ALA A 65 7.65 -15.55 -4.73
N LEU A 66 7.26 -15.59 -3.46
CA LEU A 66 6.30 -16.58 -2.95
C LEU A 66 4.91 -16.38 -3.55
N LEU A 67 4.40 -15.14 -3.63
CA LEU A 67 3.07 -14.86 -4.19
C LEU A 67 2.98 -15.15 -5.69
N LEU A 68 4.05 -14.86 -6.44
CA LEU A 68 4.04 -14.97 -7.90
C LEU A 68 4.50 -16.34 -8.42
N LEU A 69 5.42 -17.01 -7.72
CA LEU A 69 6.05 -18.26 -8.15
C LEU A 69 5.72 -19.45 -7.23
N GLY A 70 5.08 -19.19 -6.09
CA GLY A 70 4.57 -20.18 -5.13
C GLY A 70 5.53 -20.52 -3.98
N ALA A 71 4.99 -21.23 -2.99
CA ALA A 71 5.70 -21.66 -1.77
C ALA A 71 6.98 -22.48 -2.02
N ARG A 72 7.09 -23.11 -3.20
CA ARG A 72 8.28 -23.83 -3.66
C ARG A 72 9.55 -22.97 -3.72
N MET A 73 9.45 -21.63 -3.69
CA MET A 73 10.61 -20.74 -3.65
C MET A 73 11.18 -20.53 -2.24
N ALA A 74 10.54 -21.04 -1.18
CA ALA A 74 11.03 -20.90 0.20
C ALA A 74 12.48 -21.36 0.42
N PRO A 75 12.96 -22.49 -0.17
CA PRO A 75 14.37 -22.87 -0.07
C PRO A 75 15.31 -21.83 -0.69
N ALA A 76 14.92 -21.19 -1.80
CA ALA A 76 15.73 -20.14 -2.43
C ALA A 76 15.81 -18.89 -1.54
N ILE A 77 14.74 -18.53 -0.82
CA ILE A 77 14.74 -17.44 0.17
C ILE A 77 15.66 -17.78 1.33
N PHE A 78 15.55 -18.99 1.88
CA PHE A 78 16.42 -19.44 2.97
C PHE A 78 17.90 -19.41 2.57
N VAL A 79 18.24 -19.98 1.40
CA VAL A 79 19.61 -19.98 0.90
C VAL A 79 20.10 -18.56 0.63
N GLY A 80 19.28 -17.70 0.02
CA GLY A 80 19.62 -16.30 -0.21
C GLY A 80 19.89 -15.54 1.09
N ALA A 81 19.04 -15.72 2.10
CA ALA A 81 19.22 -15.11 3.42
C ALA A 81 20.44 -15.67 4.15
N LEU A 82 20.68 -16.98 4.10
CA LEU A 82 21.85 -17.62 4.70
C LEU A 82 23.13 -17.10 4.06
N VAL A 83 23.22 -17.08 2.73
CA VAL A 83 24.39 -16.57 2.00
C VAL A 83 24.60 -15.09 2.29
N ALA A 84 23.55 -14.26 2.25
CA ALA A 84 23.67 -12.84 2.54
C ALA A 84 24.24 -12.57 3.94
N ASN A 85 23.77 -13.31 4.95
CA ASN A 85 24.22 -13.15 6.34
C ASN A 85 25.57 -13.83 6.62
N ALA A 86 25.85 -14.98 6.01
CA ALA A 86 27.14 -15.68 6.16
C ALA A 86 28.30 -14.94 5.48
N LEU A 87 28.01 -14.05 4.52
CA LEU A 87 28.99 -13.14 3.93
C LEU A 87 29.27 -11.90 4.82
N THR A 88 28.61 -11.79 5.98
CA THR A 88 28.94 -10.80 7.01
C THR A 88 29.88 -11.40 8.06
N SER A 89 30.23 -10.62 9.09
CA SER A 89 31.03 -11.08 10.24
C SER A 89 30.30 -12.02 11.20
N ALA A 90 29.04 -12.39 10.93
CA ALA A 90 28.23 -13.22 11.81
C ALA A 90 28.61 -14.72 11.73
N PRO A 91 28.61 -15.46 12.86
CA PRO A 91 28.77 -16.92 12.87
C PRO A 91 27.71 -17.61 12.02
N LEU A 92 28.07 -18.74 11.37
CA LEU A 92 27.17 -19.46 10.49
C LEU A 92 25.86 -19.90 11.18
N ALA A 93 25.92 -20.29 12.46
CA ALA A 93 24.74 -20.64 13.24
C ALA A 93 23.79 -19.44 13.43
N VAL A 94 24.33 -18.24 13.63
CA VAL A 94 23.56 -17.00 13.74
C VAL A 94 22.95 -16.64 12.38
N ALA A 95 23.73 -16.75 11.30
CA ALA A 95 23.24 -16.54 9.94
C ALA A 95 22.10 -17.50 9.58
N ALA A 96 22.19 -18.77 10.00
CA ALA A 96 21.12 -19.76 9.82
C ALA A 96 19.86 -19.43 10.64
N GLY A 97 20.02 -18.93 11.87
CA GLY A 97 18.90 -18.43 12.68
C GLY A 97 18.18 -17.26 11.99
N ILE A 98 18.93 -16.27 11.52
CA ILE A 98 18.38 -15.12 10.77
C ILE A 98 17.69 -15.60 9.48
N ALA A 99 18.32 -16.48 8.70
CA ALA A 99 17.74 -17.03 7.48
C ALA A 99 16.41 -17.77 7.75
N THR A 100 16.33 -18.47 8.89
CA THR A 100 15.10 -19.12 9.35
C THR A 100 14.02 -18.07 9.64
N GLY A 101 14.36 -17.01 10.37
CA GLY A 101 13.44 -15.90 10.67
C GLY A 101 12.86 -15.25 9.42
N ASN A 102 13.72 -14.81 8.50
CA ASN A 102 13.31 -14.16 7.25
C ASN A 102 12.45 -15.09 6.37
N THR A 103 12.76 -16.39 6.34
CA THR A 103 11.99 -17.36 5.56
C THR A 103 10.60 -17.60 6.18
N LEU A 104 10.52 -17.71 7.50
CA LEU A 104 9.25 -17.89 8.22
C LEU A 104 8.36 -16.66 8.12
N GLU A 105 8.95 -15.46 8.20
CA GLU A 105 8.26 -14.21 7.90
C GLU A 105 7.62 -14.25 6.50
N ALA A 106 8.43 -14.50 5.46
CA ALA A 106 7.94 -14.50 4.08
C ALA A 106 6.84 -15.55 3.86
N LEU A 107 6.98 -16.74 4.46
CA LEU A 107 5.95 -17.79 4.44
C LEU A 107 4.67 -17.38 5.20
N GLY A 108 4.81 -16.70 6.34
CA GLY A 108 3.70 -16.16 7.11
C GLY A 108 2.92 -15.12 6.32
N ALA A 109 3.61 -14.12 5.75
CA ALA A 109 3.03 -13.13 4.85
C ALA A 109 2.31 -13.79 3.68
N PHE A 110 2.99 -14.69 2.98
CA PHE A 110 2.42 -15.45 1.87
C PHE A 110 1.14 -16.20 2.26
N TRP A 111 1.13 -16.86 3.41
CA TRP A 111 -0.03 -17.61 3.90
C TRP A 111 -1.20 -16.68 4.22
N ILE A 112 -0.96 -15.54 4.89
CA ILE A 112 -2.00 -14.57 5.24
C ILE A 112 -2.63 -14.01 3.98
N LEU A 113 -1.81 -13.51 3.04
CA LEU A 113 -2.28 -12.87 1.82
C LEU A 113 -2.99 -13.86 0.88
N ARG A 114 -2.46 -15.09 0.75
CA ARG A 114 -3.09 -16.12 -0.07
C ARG A 114 -4.43 -16.58 0.51
N ARG A 115 -4.55 -16.74 1.84
CA ARG A 115 -5.85 -17.03 2.48
C ARG A 115 -6.82 -15.87 2.38
N GLY A 116 -6.29 -14.64 2.39
CA GLY A 116 -7.07 -13.43 2.17
C GLY A 116 -7.62 -13.29 0.75
N GLY A 117 -7.10 -14.07 -0.21
CA GLY A 117 -7.47 -13.98 -1.62
C GLY A 117 -6.95 -12.71 -2.29
N VAL A 118 -5.80 -12.20 -1.84
CA VAL A 118 -5.19 -10.96 -2.32
C VAL A 118 -4.82 -11.08 -3.79
N ASP A 119 -5.25 -10.09 -4.58
CA ASP A 119 -4.85 -9.94 -5.98
C ASP A 119 -3.48 -9.24 -6.06
N SER A 120 -2.55 -9.79 -6.86
CA SER A 120 -1.23 -9.21 -7.08
C SER A 120 -1.25 -7.85 -7.78
N GLU A 121 -2.37 -7.45 -8.40
CA GLU A 121 -2.54 -6.09 -8.94
C GLU A 121 -2.82 -5.05 -7.85
N LEU A 122 -3.21 -5.47 -6.63
CA LEU A 122 -3.48 -4.61 -5.47
C LEU A 122 -4.50 -3.49 -5.77
N THR A 123 -5.49 -3.77 -6.63
CA THR A 123 -6.46 -2.77 -7.08
C THR A 123 -7.59 -2.51 -6.07
N ARG A 124 -7.74 -3.37 -5.05
CA ARG A 124 -8.77 -3.28 -4.01
C ARG A 124 -8.18 -2.77 -2.71
N LEU A 125 -8.96 -1.98 -1.96
CA LEU A 125 -8.51 -1.47 -0.66
C LEU A 125 -8.20 -2.60 0.32
N ARG A 126 -8.99 -3.67 0.31
CA ARG A 126 -8.77 -4.86 1.15
C ARG A 126 -7.41 -5.51 0.92
N ASP A 127 -6.95 -5.56 -0.33
CA ASP A 127 -5.68 -6.19 -0.70
C ASP A 127 -4.50 -5.41 -0.11
N VAL A 128 -4.56 -4.09 -0.23
CA VAL A 128 -3.57 -3.19 0.36
C VAL A 128 -3.61 -3.22 1.89
N LEU A 129 -4.80 -3.26 2.50
CA LEU A 129 -4.92 -3.37 3.96
C LEU A 129 -4.31 -4.69 4.47
N LEU A 130 -4.57 -5.81 3.80
CA LEU A 130 -3.97 -7.10 4.15
C LEU A 130 -2.46 -7.10 3.94
N LEU A 131 -1.95 -6.46 2.89
CA LEU A 131 -0.51 -6.26 2.69
C LEU A 131 0.10 -5.48 3.87
N ILE A 132 -0.52 -4.37 4.27
CA ILE A 132 -0.04 -3.53 5.37
C ILE A 132 -0.10 -4.30 6.70
N THR A 133 -1.27 -4.80 7.08
CA THR A 133 -1.45 -5.39 8.43
C THR A 133 -0.87 -6.79 8.53
N GLY A 134 -0.98 -7.59 7.47
CA GLY A 134 -0.60 -9.00 7.47
C GLY A 134 0.86 -9.24 7.13
N ALA A 135 1.34 -8.65 6.03
CA ALA A 135 2.73 -8.78 5.63
C ALA A 135 3.61 -7.76 6.37
N ALA A 136 3.43 -6.47 6.10
CA ALA A 136 4.36 -5.47 6.61
C ALA A 136 4.37 -5.37 8.14
N LEU A 137 3.22 -5.44 8.84
CA LEU A 137 3.19 -5.28 10.30
C LEU A 137 3.30 -6.60 11.07
N ALA A 138 2.53 -7.63 10.70
CA ALA A 138 2.43 -8.86 11.49
C ALA A 138 3.56 -9.85 11.21
N SER A 139 3.84 -10.22 9.95
CA SER A 139 4.85 -11.25 9.68
C SER A 139 6.27 -10.81 9.99
N THR A 140 6.58 -9.52 9.81
CA THR A 140 7.90 -8.93 10.11
C THR A 140 8.29 -9.07 11.57
N THR A 141 7.32 -9.17 12.50
CA THR A 141 7.59 -9.45 13.92
C THR A 141 8.28 -10.80 14.12
N VAL A 142 8.01 -11.79 13.26
CA VAL A 142 8.62 -13.13 13.32
C VAL A 142 10.12 -13.03 13.01
N SER A 143 10.45 -12.36 11.90
CA SER A 143 11.85 -12.13 11.50
C SER A 143 12.62 -11.31 12.52
N ALA A 144 12.08 -10.16 12.94
CA ALA A 144 12.73 -9.32 13.95
C ALA A 144 12.97 -10.08 15.27
N THR A 145 12.01 -10.89 15.71
CA THR A 145 12.16 -11.68 16.94
C THR A 145 13.22 -12.76 16.79
N ILE A 146 13.15 -13.57 15.74
CA ILE A 146 14.09 -14.68 15.52
C ILE A 146 15.49 -14.17 15.22
N GLY A 147 15.62 -13.15 14.35
CA GLY A 147 16.88 -12.55 13.96
C GLY A 147 17.63 -11.92 15.13
N VAL A 148 16.95 -11.05 15.90
CA VAL A 148 17.59 -10.40 17.06
C VAL A 148 17.87 -11.40 18.19
N THR A 149 16.99 -12.37 18.42
CA THR A 149 17.27 -13.46 19.37
C THR A 149 18.50 -14.27 18.95
N SER A 150 18.65 -14.56 17.66
CA SER A 150 19.82 -15.26 17.12
C SER A 150 21.11 -14.46 17.34
N LEU A 151 21.07 -13.14 17.15
CA LEU A 151 22.21 -12.25 17.43
C LEU A 151 22.59 -12.25 18.91
N CYS A 152 21.61 -12.19 19.82
CA CYS A 152 21.85 -12.15 21.25
C CYS A 152 22.32 -13.48 21.83
N VAL A 153 21.67 -14.59 21.45
CA VAL A 153 22.07 -15.95 21.85
C VAL A 153 23.44 -16.31 21.27
N GLY A 154 23.73 -15.88 20.05
CA GLY A 154 25.02 -16.08 19.39
C GLY A 154 26.16 -15.20 19.92
N GLY A 155 25.92 -14.35 20.92
CA GLY A 155 26.92 -13.47 21.51
C GLY A 155 27.39 -12.32 20.59
N VAL A 156 26.72 -12.09 19.46
CA VAL A 156 27.06 -11.02 18.50
C VAL A 156 26.61 -9.66 19.02
N GLN A 157 25.48 -9.61 19.73
CA GLN A 157 24.93 -8.39 20.32
C GLN A 157 24.52 -8.61 21.78
N PRO A 158 24.70 -7.61 22.67
CA PRO A 158 24.26 -7.74 24.05
C PRO A 158 22.73 -7.69 24.14
N TRP A 159 22.16 -8.43 25.09
CA TRP A 159 20.71 -8.44 25.36
C TRP A 159 20.13 -7.06 25.70
N THR A 160 20.95 -6.15 26.23
CA THR A 160 20.57 -4.76 26.50
C THR A 160 20.21 -3.99 25.22
N ALA A 161 20.71 -4.41 24.06
CA ALA A 161 20.40 -3.83 22.77
C ALA A 161 19.16 -4.44 22.09
N PHE A 162 18.59 -5.52 22.64
CA PHE A 162 17.51 -6.31 22.02
C PHE A 162 16.35 -5.43 21.57
N GLY A 163 15.78 -4.62 22.46
CA GLY A 163 14.61 -3.79 22.13
C GLY A 163 14.88 -2.79 21.00
N ARG A 164 16.04 -2.14 21.02
CA ARG A 164 16.43 -1.19 19.96
C ARG A 164 16.64 -1.89 18.63
N LEU A 165 17.35 -3.02 18.62
CA LEU A 165 17.61 -3.80 17.41
C LEU A 165 16.31 -4.35 16.83
N TRP A 166 15.42 -4.86 17.69
CA TRP A 166 14.11 -5.37 17.29
C TRP A 166 13.28 -4.30 16.59
N TRP A 167 13.22 -3.09 17.14
CA TRP A 167 12.47 -1.97 16.53
C TRP A 167 13.03 -1.56 15.18
N VAL A 168 14.35 -1.40 15.06
CA VAL A 168 14.98 -1.00 13.79
C VAL A 168 14.83 -2.10 12.74
N TRP A 169 14.98 -3.36 13.14
CA TRP A 169 14.80 -4.51 12.26
C TRP A 169 13.37 -4.60 11.76
N TRP A 170 12.40 -4.62 12.67
CA TRP A 170 10.98 -4.68 12.35
C TRP A 170 10.58 -3.56 11.39
N LEU A 171 10.99 -2.32 11.67
CA LEU A 171 10.64 -1.18 10.83
C LEU A 171 11.32 -1.22 9.45
N GLY A 172 12.57 -1.71 9.39
CA GLY A 172 13.28 -1.94 8.13
C GLY A 172 12.60 -2.98 7.24
N ASP A 173 12.12 -4.07 7.84
CA ASP A 173 11.35 -5.12 7.13
C ASP A 173 9.97 -4.60 6.71
N CYS A 174 9.26 -3.87 7.59
CA CYS A 174 7.98 -3.22 7.25
C CYS A 174 8.10 -2.37 5.99
N VAL A 175 9.11 -1.49 5.95
CA VAL A 175 9.33 -0.59 4.82
C VAL A 175 9.75 -1.37 3.56
N GLY A 176 10.53 -2.43 3.71
CA GLY A 176 10.87 -3.34 2.61
C GLY A 176 9.63 -3.94 1.95
N ASP A 177 8.69 -4.43 2.75
CA ASP A 177 7.42 -4.98 2.26
C ASP A 177 6.52 -3.91 1.64
N LEU A 178 6.46 -2.70 2.22
CA LEU A 178 5.61 -1.62 1.72
C LEU A 178 6.12 -0.97 0.43
N ILE A 179 7.40 -1.07 0.13
CA ILE A 179 8.00 -0.45 -1.08
C ILE A 179 8.24 -1.50 -2.16
N VAL A 180 8.94 -2.58 -1.81
CA VAL A 180 9.49 -3.51 -2.80
C VAL A 180 8.47 -4.56 -3.23
N ALA A 181 7.70 -5.13 -2.28
CA ALA A 181 6.69 -6.12 -2.62
C ALA A 181 5.63 -5.59 -3.60
N PRO A 182 4.92 -4.47 -3.34
CA PRO A 182 3.87 -4.00 -4.23
C PRO A 182 4.42 -3.54 -5.58
N LEU A 183 5.63 -2.98 -5.63
CA LEU A 183 6.30 -2.67 -6.89
C LEU A 183 6.45 -3.92 -7.76
N LEU A 184 7.02 -4.99 -7.19
CA LEU A 184 7.24 -6.25 -7.87
C LEU A 184 5.92 -6.91 -8.30
N LEU A 185 4.95 -6.98 -7.38
CA LEU A 185 3.63 -7.59 -7.63
C LEU A 185 2.90 -6.90 -8.79
N VAL A 186 2.78 -5.58 -8.74
CA VAL A 186 2.02 -4.79 -9.72
C VAL A 186 2.70 -4.79 -11.09
N TRP A 187 4.03 -4.65 -11.13
CA TRP A 187 4.75 -4.59 -12.40
C TRP A 187 4.89 -5.95 -13.10
N MET A 188 4.92 -7.05 -12.34
CA MET A 188 4.97 -8.39 -12.92
C MET A 188 3.60 -8.94 -13.31
N SER A 189 2.54 -8.61 -12.56
CA SER A 189 1.22 -9.24 -12.71
C SER A 189 0.32 -8.51 -13.69
N ALA A 190 0.30 -7.17 -13.66
CA ALA A 190 -0.67 -6.41 -14.44
C ALA A 190 -0.33 -6.44 -15.96
N PRO A 191 -1.34 -6.47 -16.84
CA PRO A 191 -1.14 -6.32 -18.28
C PRO A 191 -0.32 -5.08 -18.61
N GLN A 192 0.63 -5.19 -19.56
CA GLN A 192 1.45 -4.06 -19.95
C GLN A 192 0.56 -2.91 -20.45
N PRO A 193 0.74 -1.67 -19.96
CA PRO A 193 -0.09 -0.58 -20.41
C PRO A 193 0.21 -0.31 -21.89
N ARG A 194 -0.83 -0.02 -22.67
CA ARG A 194 -0.63 0.47 -24.04
C ARG A 194 -0.13 1.91 -23.96
N TRP A 195 1.18 2.06 -24.05
CA TRP A 195 1.85 3.36 -24.00
C TRP A 195 1.55 4.16 -25.27
N GLN A 196 0.55 5.04 -25.18
CA GLN A 196 0.33 6.11 -26.15
C GLN A 196 1.30 7.26 -25.85
N ARG A 197 1.75 7.99 -26.87
CA ARG A 197 2.75 9.07 -26.72
C ARG A 197 2.38 10.06 -25.62
N ASP A 198 1.12 10.47 -25.55
CA ASP A 198 0.65 11.43 -24.55
C ASP A 198 0.78 10.90 -23.12
N ARG A 199 0.49 9.61 -22.90
CA ARG A 199 0.66 8.95 -21.60
C ARG A 199 2.13 8.80 -21.21
N VAL A 200 3.01 8.60 -22.18
CA VAL A 200 4.47 8.55 -21.94
C VAL A 200 4.99 9.92 -21.55
N LEU A 201 4.58 10.98 -22.25
CA LEU A 201 4.96 12.36 -21.92
C LEU A 201 4.42 12.78 -20.55
N GLU A 202 3.18 12.42 -20.24
CA GLU A 202 2.58 12.64 -18.92
C GLU A 202 3.35 11.92 -17.81
N ALA A 203 3.72 10.65 -18.03
CA ALA A 203 4.50 9.86 -17.07
C ALA A 203 5.90 10.44 -16.89
N ALA A 204 6.56 10.81 -17.98
CA ALA A 204 7.89 11.42 -17.96
C ALA A 204 7.87 12.78 -17.25
N GLY A 205 6.86 13.61 -17.50
CA GLY A 205 6.69 14.90 -16.83
C GLY A 205 6.44 14.75 -15.34
N LEU A 206 5.58 13.81 -14.94
CA LEU A 206 5.32 13.53 -13.53
C LEU A 206 6.56 12.96 -12.83
N LEU A 207 7.27 12.04 -13.49
CA LEU A 207 8.53 11.48 -13.00
C LEU A 207 9.61 12.56 -12.82
N ALA A 208 9.78 13.43 -13.81
CA ALA A 208 10.69 14.56 -13.74
C ALA A 208 10.32 15.51 -12.58
N GLY A 209 9.02 15.80 -12.40
CA GLY A 209 8.53 16.60 -11.29
C GLY A 209 8.82 15.98 -9.92
N VAL A 210 8.56 14.68 -9.76
CA VAL A 210 8.89 13.91 -8.54
C VAL A 210 10.38 14.01 -8.24
N VAL A 211 11.23 13.74 -9.22
CA VAL A 211 12.69 13.78 -9.05
C VAL A 211 13.16 15.19 -8.70
N ALA A 212 12.71 16.21 -9.44
CA ALA A 212 13.09 17.60 -9.21
C ALA A 212 12.69 18.08 -7.80
N VAL A 213 11.46 17.81 -7.37
CA VAL A 213 10.96 18.18 -6.04
C VAL A 213 11.71 17.44 -4.94
N THR A 214 11.91 16.13 -5.11
CA THR A 214 12.61 15.33 -4.11
C THR A 214 14.06 15.79 -3.96
N ILE A 215 14.78 16.07 -5.06
CA ILE A 215 16.13 16.64 -5.02
C ILE A 215 16.11 18.03 -4.36
N SER A 216 15.17 18.90 -4.74
CA SER A 216 15.07 20.26 -4.19
C SER A 216 14.87 20.27 -2.68
N VAL A 217 14.08 19.33 -2.17
CA VAL A 217 13.78 19.16 -0.73
C VAL A 217 14.92 18.48 0.01
N PHE A 218 15.41 17.34 -0.50
CA PHE A 218 16.30 16.46 0.26
C PHE A 218 17.79 16.74 0.02
N VAL A 219 18.18 17.21 -1.16
CA VAL A 219 19.58 17.63 -1.42
C VAL A 219 19.73 19.12 -1.08
N GLY A 220 18.69 19.91 -1.36
CA GLY A 220 18.65 21.35 -1.10
C GLY A 220 19.66 22.18 -1.87
N PRO A 221 19.79 22.04 -3.21
CA PRO A 221 20.55 23.00 -4.01
C PRO A 221 20.08 24.44 -3.80
N LEU A 222 18.81 24.62 -3.41
CA LEU A 222 18.17 25.91 -3.13
C LEU A 222 18.29 26.35 -1.66
N GLY A 223 18.98 25.60 -0.80
CA GLY A 223 19.13 25.92 0.64
C GLY A 223 17.85 25.73 1.49
N LEU A 224 16.77 25.22 0.89
CA LEU A 224 15.43 25.21 1.47
C LEU A 224 15.27 24.40 2.78
N TRP A 225 16.14 23.42 3.05
CA TRP A 225 16.08 22.65 4.30
C TRP A 225 16.77 23.35 5.49
N ARG A 226 17.55 24.42 5.26
CA ARG A 226 18.30 25.12 6.33
C ARG A 226 17.41 25.93 7.28
N GLU A 227 16.18 26.25 6.87
CA GLU A 227 15.27 27.10 7.67
C GLU A 227 14.30 26.32 8.58
N GLY A 228 14.47 25.00 8.72
CA GLY A 228 13.66 24.19 9.64
C GLY A 228 12.20 23.96 9.21
N TYR A 229 11.82 24.38 7.99
CA TYR A 229 10.49 24.12 7.44
C TYR A 229 10.33 22.66 6.99
N PRO A 230 9.19 22.01 7.27
CA PRO A 230 8.95 20.61 6.91
C PRO A 230 8.59 20.43 5.42
N LEU A 231 9.47 20.86 4.52
CA LEU A 231 9.22 20.86 3.07
C LEU A 231 9.17 19.45 2.44
N HIS A 232 9.54 18.41 3.18
CA HIS A 232 9.44 17.02 2.73
C HIS A 232 8.01 16.57 2.45
N TYR A 233 7.00 17.25 2.99
CA TYR A 233 5.60 16.98 2.65
C TYR A 233 5.21 17.40 1.22
N VAL A 234 6.03 18.20 0.52
CA VAL A 234 5.77 18.61 -0.88
C VAL A 234 5.85 17.41 -1.84
N THR A 235 6.44 16.28 -1.43
CA THR A 235 6.41 15.04 -2.22
C THR A 235 5.02 14.42 -2.31
N PHE A 236 4.14 14.63 -1.31
CA PHE A 236 2.82 14.02 -1.26
C PHE A 236 1.93 14.41 -2.44
N PRO A 237 1.78 15.70 -2.82
CA PRO A 237 1.04 16.07 -4.03
C PRO A 237 1.47 15.31 -5.29
N PHE A 238 2.76 15.05 -5.47
CA PHE A 238 3.28 14.32 -6.63
C PHE A 238 3.00 12.81 -6.54
N VAL A 239 3.16 12.22 -5.36
CA VAL A 239 2.79 10.83 -5.08
C VAL A 239 1.29 10.61 -5.30
N ILE A 240 0.47 11.54 -4.80
CA ILE A 240 -0.98 11.58 -4.98
C ILE A 240 -1.34 11.70 -6.46
N ALA A 241 -0.70 12.62 -7.18
CA ALA A 241 -0.90 12.77 -8.63
C ALA A 241 -0.51 11.49 -9.39
N ALA A 242 0.59 10.82 -9.00
CA ALA A 242 1.01 9.56 -9.60
C ALA A 242 -0.03 8.46 -9.39
N ALA A 243 -0.52 8.31 -8.15
CA ALA A 243 -1.56 7.36 -7.79
C ALA A 243 -2.87 7.64 -8.54
N LEU A 244 -3.27 8.90 -8.67
CA LEU A 244 -4.49 9.30 -9.40
C LEU A 244 -4.40 9.04 -10.91
N ARG A 245 -3.26 9.36 -11.54
CA ARG A 245 -3.12 9.30 -13.00
C ARG A 245 -2.74 7.91 -13.52
N PHE A 246 -1.93 7.17 -12.76
CA PHE A 246 -1.33 5.90 -13.17
C PHE A 246 -1.67 4.72 -12.23
N GLY A 247 -2.55 4.92 -11.23
CA GLY A 247 -2.98 3.88 -10.31
C GLY A 247 -1.83 3.31 -9.49
N GLN A 248 -1.87 2.00 -9.25
CA GLN A 248 -0.87 1.29 -8.44
C GLN A 248 0.54 1.35 -9.02
N ARG A 249 0.70 1.40 -10.35
CA ARG A 249 2.02 1.52 -10.99
C ARG A 249 2.67 2.86 -10.69
N GLY A 250 1.89 3.95 -10.76
CA GLY A 250 2.38 5.28 -10.40
C GLY A 250 2.76 5.34 -8.92
N ALA A 251 1.86 4.87 -8.05
CA ALA A 251 2.08 4.88 -6.61
C ALA A 251 3.35 4.12 -6.21
N THR A 252 3.52 2.88 -6.68
CA THR A 252 4.68 2.04 -6.33
C THR A 252 5.99 2.58 -6.89
N SER A 253 6.01 3.01 -8.16
CA SER A 253 7.22 3.58 -8.78
C SER A 253 7.64 4.91 -8.16
N THR A 254 6.70 5.82 -7.92
CA THR A 254 6.99 7.11 -7.29
C THR A 254 7.45 6.94 -5.85
N THR A 255 6.82 6.03 -5.10
CA THR A 255 7.24 5.71 -3.71
C THR A 255 8.66 5.17 -3.68
N LEU A 256 9.03 4.26 -4.59
CA LEU A 256 10.40 3.75 -4.70
C LEU A 256 11.40 4.90 -4.94
N ILE A 257 11.12 5.78 -5.89
CA ILE A 257 12.03 6.88 -6.26
C ILE A 257 12.20 7.86 -5.11
N VAL A 258 11.09 8.29 -4.49
CA VAL A 258 11.12 9.20 -3.33
C VAL A 258 11.93 8.55 -2.21
N SER A 259 11.75 7.25 -1.98
CA SER A 259 12.47 6.50 -0.94
C SER A 259 13.96 6.40 -1.24
N CYS A 260 14.35 6.02 -2.47
CA CYS A 260 15.77 5.95 -2.86
C CYS A 260 16.47 7.31 -2.73
N LEU A 261 15.83 8.40 -3.14
CA LEU A 261 16.39 9.75 -3.03
C LEU A 261 16.44 10.23 -1.58
N ALA A 262 15.41 9.94 -0.77
CA ALA A 262 15.39 10.29 0.64
C ALA A 262 16.48 9.54 1.43
N ILE A 263 16.63 8.23 1.18
CA ILE A 263 17.70 7.41 1.78
C ILE A 263 19.06 7.96 1.34
N SER A 264 19.30 8.11 0.03
CA SER A 264 20.58 8.60 -0.50
C SER A 264 20.95 9.97 0.06
N SER A 265 19.99 10.90 0.15
CA SER A 265 20.26 12.22 0.71
C SER A 265 20.60 12.15 2.19
N THR A 266 19.82 11.39 2.98
CA THR A 266 20.04 11.21 4.42
C THR A 266 21.39 10.56 4.71
N VAL A 267 21.77 9.57 3.90
CA VAL A 267 23.06 8.87 3.93
C VAL A 267 24.22 9.83 3.74
N ASN A 268 24.10 10.72 2.75
CA ASN A 268 25.12 11.71 2.42
C ASN A 268 25.11 12.94 3.35
N GLY A 269 24.31 12.93 4.42
CA GLY A 269 24.22 14.02 5.38
C GLY A 269 23.43 15.23 4.88
N PHE A 270 22.62 15.06 3.82
CA PHE A 270 21.75 16.09 3.28
C PHE A 270 20.28 15.87 3.66
N GLY A 271 19.55 16.98 3.71
CA GLY A 271 18.10 16.96 3.83
C GLY A 271 17.58 16.94 5.26
N PRO A 272 16.25 16.88 5.42
CA PRO A 272 15.58 17.15 6.69
C PRO A 272 15.86 16.09 7.77
N PHE A 273 16.27 14.89 7.37
CA PHE A 273 16.52 13.77 8.28
C PHE A 273 18.01 13.54 8.56
N ALA A 274 18.89 14.44 8.12
CA ALA A 274 20.34 14.31 8.32
C ALA A 274 20.81 14.77 9.72
N ALA A 275 19.95 15.41 10.51
CA ALA A 275 20.28 15.87 11.86
C ALA A 275 20.10 14.76 12.91
N GLY A 276 20.80 14.90 14.05
CA GLY A 276 20.69 13.97 15.18
C GLY A 276 21.64 12.77 15.11
N SER A 277 21.43 11.83 16.03
CA SER A 277 22.13 10.55 16.08
C SER A 277 21.77 9.66 14.89
N VAL A 278 22.64 8.71 14.56
CA VAL A 278 22.39 7.77 13.44
C VAL A 278 21.03 7.07 13.57
N GLY A 279 20.69 6.57 14.75
CA GLY A 279 19.42 5.88 14.98
C GLY A 279 18.20 6.79 14.74
N GLU A 280 18.28 8.06 15.13
CA GLU A 280 17.21 9.04 14.87
C GLU A 280 17.05 9.33 13.38
N ARG A 281 18.15 9.48 12.64
CA ARG A 281 18.12 9.69 11.18
C ARG A 281 17.42 8.52 10.47
N LEU A 282 17.75 7.29 10.86
CA LEU A 282 17.16 6.08 10.29
C LEU A 282 15.68 5.96 10.62
N MET A 283 15.33 6.19 11.88
CA MET A 283 13.94 6.15 12.33
C MET A 283 13.08 7.15 11.56
N MET A 284 13.54 8.39 11.43
CA MET A 284 12.78 9.45 10.75
C MET A 284 12.59 9.16 9.26
N VAL A 285 13.64 8.73 8.55
CA VAL A 285 13.51 8.40 7.12
C VAL A 285 12.64 7.15 6.91
N GLN A 286 12.73 6.14 7.77
CA GLN A 286 11.88 4.93 7.72
C GLN A 286 10.40 5.27 7.95
N LEU A 287 10.09 6.05 8.98
CA LEU A 287 8.72 6.49 9.26
C LEU A 287 8.15 7.31 8.11
N TYR A 288 8.94 8.26 7.57
CA TYR A 288 8.52 9.04 6.41
C TYR A 288 8.21 8.13 5.21
N MET A 289 9.09 7.17 4.89
CA MET A 289 8.87 6.23 3.80
C MET A 289 7.64 5.35 4.01
N ALA A 290 7.44 4.85 5.24
CA ALA A 290 6.25 4.06 5.58
C ALA A 290 4.96 4.87 5.36
N VAL A 291 4.91 6.13 5.81
CA VAL A 291 3.74 6.99 5.63
C VAL A 291 3.49 7.29 4.15
N VAL A 292 4.54 7.61 3.38
CA VAL A 292 4.43 7.84 1.93
C VAL A 292 3.90 6.59 1.22
N ALA A 293 4.47 5.41 1.51
CA ALA A 293 4.07 4.15 0.89
C ALA A 293 2.61 3.79 1.23
N VAL A 294 2.24 3.82 2.51
CA VAL A 294 0.87 3.52 2.96
C VAL A 294 -0.14 4.47 2.32
N THR A 295 0.15 5.78 2.32
CA THR A 295 -0.73 6.78 1.71
C THR A 295 -0.88 6.55 0.22
N ALA A 296 0.22 6.31 -0.50
CA ALA A 296 0.22 6.07 -1.94
C ALA A 296 -0.59 4.83 -2.33
N LEU A 297 -0.35 3.71 -1.63
CA LEU A 297 -0.99 2.42 -1.92
C LEU A 297 -2.49 2.45 -1.62
N LEU A 298 -2.88 2.99 -0.46
CA LEU A 298 -4.29 3.09 -0.06
C LEU A 298 -5.06 4.01 -1.01
N LEU A 299 -4.48 5.15 -1.36
CA LEU A 299 -5.09 6.08 -2.29
C LEU A 299 -5.25 5.45 -3.68
N ALA A 300 -4.18 4.83 -4.21
CA ALA A 300 -4.22 4.15 -5.50
C ALA A 300 -5.26 3.02 -5.54
N ALA A 301 -5.42 2.26 -4.45
CA ALA A 301 -6.43 1.21 -4.35
C ALA A 301 -7.84 1.80 -4.32
N ALA A 302 -8.09 2.80 -3.46
CA ALA A 302 -9.39 3.46 -3.38
C ALA A 302 -9.85 4.06 -4.72
N ILE A 303 -8.92 4.65 -5.48
CA ILE A 303 -9.20 5.19 -6.81
C ILE A 303 -9.43 4.08 -7.83
N SER A 304 -8.61 3.02 -7.80
CA SER A 304 -8.73 1.89 -8.73
C SER A 304 -10.04 1.14 -8.54
N GLU A 305 -10.44 0.91 -7.29
CA GLU A 305 -11.71 0.30 -6.90
C GLU A 305 -12.89 1.17 -7.37
N ARG A 306 -12.87 2.47 -7.06
CA ARG A 306 -13.90 3.43 -7.52
C ARG A 306 -14.01 3.50 -9.04
N ASN A 307 -12.89 3.48 -9.76
CA ASN A 307 -12.88 3.50 -11.22
C ASN A 307 -13.42 2.20 -11.81
N THR A 308 -13.16 1.06 -11.18
CA THR A 308 -13.68 -0.24 -11.61
C THR A 308 -15.19 -0.31 -11.44
N GLU A 309 -15.70 0.15 -10.28
CA GLU A 309 -17.14 0.27 -10.04
C GLU A 309 -17.83 1.25 -11.00
N ALA A 310 -17.19 2.38 -11.31
CA ALA A 310 -17.72 3.36 -12.25
C ALA A 310 -17.79 2.79 -13.67
N ARG A 311 -16.77 2.03 -14.10
CA ARG A 311 -16.76 1.33 -15.41
C ARG A 311 -17.80 0.23 -15.48
N GLY A 312 -17.99 -0.54 -14.40
CA GLY A 312 -19.06 -1.55 -14.31
C GLY A 312 -20.43 -0.92 -14.51
N ARG A 313 -20.73 0.14 -13.75
CA ARG A 313 -21.99 0.88 -13.91
C ARG A 313 -22.17 1.45 -15.33
N ALA A 314 -21.13 2.02 -15.92
CA ALA A 314 -21.19 2.54 -17.29
C ALA A 314 -21.47 1.43 -18.33
N ALA A 315 -20.89 0.25 -18.15
CA ALA A 315 -21.15 -0.91 -19.01
C ALA A 315 -22.59 -1.42 -18.85
N ASP A 316 -23.10 -1.50 -17.63
CA ASP A 316 -24.49 -1.88 -17.34
C ASP A 316 -25.47 -0.89 -17.99
N TYR A 317 -25.23 0.41 -17.85
CA TYR A 317 -26.03 1.44 -18.51
C TYR A 317 -25.99 1.34 -20.04
N ALA A 318 -24.82 1.07 -20.63
CA ALA A 318 -24.68 0.89 -22.06
C ALA A 318 -25.44 -0.36 -22.56
N GLN A 319 -25.42 -1.45 -21.79
CA GLN A 319 -26.16 -2.67 -22.12
C GLN A 319 -27.67 -2.48 -22.03
N LEU A 320 -28.15 -1.74 -21.02
CA LEU A 320 -29.55 -1.35 -20.88
C LEU A 320 -30.00 -0.49 -22.08
N ALA A 321 -29.23 0.55 -22.43
CA ALA A 321 -29.54 1.41 -23.58
C ALA A 321 -29.58 0.61 -24.90
N ALA A 322 -28.65 -0.32 -25.09
CA ALA A 322 -28.62 -1.19 -26.27
C ALA A 322 -29.80 -2.19 -26.31
N SER A 323 -30.31 -2.61 -25.14
CA SER A 323 -31.51 -3.47 -25.06
C SER A 323 -32.79 -2.69 -25.35
N GLU A 324 -32.91 -1.47 -24.82
CA GLU A 324 -34.06 -0.59 -25.06
C GLU A 324 -34.14 -0.18 -26.53
N HIS A 325 -33.01 0.16 -27.15
CA HIS A 325 -32.97 0.50 -28.58
C HIS A 325 -33.43 -0.68 -29.45
N ARG A 326 -32.99 -1.91 -29.13
CA ARG A 326 -33.44 -3.13 -29.82
C ARG A 326 -34.94 -3.36 -29.66
N LEU A 327 -35.49 -3.13 -28.47
CA LEU A 327 -36.93 -3.26 -28.23
C LEU A 327 -37.72 -2.21 -29.02
N ARG A 328 -37.27 -0.95 -29.06
CA ARG A 328 -37.92 0.11 -29.84
C ARG A 328 -37.95 -0.22 -31.32
N LEU A 329 -36.85 -0.68 -31.89
CA LEU A 329 -36.81 -1.10 -33.30
C LEU A 329 -37.73 -2.29 -33.59
N ALA A 330 -37.84 -3.25 -32.66
CA ALA A 330 -38.77 -4.36 -32.79
C ALA A 330 -40.24 -3.89 -32.76
N LEU A 331 -40.58 -2.97 -31.85
CA LEU A 331 -41.93 -2.38 -31.75
C LEU A 331 -42.28 -1.53 -32.98
N GLU A 332 -41.32 -0.80 -33.54
CA GLU A 332 -41.50 -0.04 -34.79
C GLU A 332 -41.70 -0.96 -36.00
N ALA A 333 -40.98 -2.09 -36.04
CA ALA A 333 -41.18 -3.10 -37.09
C ALA A 333 -42.54 -3.82 -36.97
N GLU A 334 -43.09 -3.95 -35.75
CA GLU A 334 -44.41 -4.54 -35.52
C GLU A 334 -45.58 -3.55 -35.71
N ARG A 335 -45.33 -2.23 -35.80
CA ARG A 335 -46.39 -1.26 -36.07
C ARG A 335 -47.00 -1.54 -37.46
N PRO A 336 -48.26 -2.01 -37.56
CA PRO A 336 -48.88 -2.22 -38.85
C PRO A 336 -48.97 -0.88 -39.57
N ALA A 337 -48.54 -0.83 -40.83
CA ALA A 337 -48.68 0.34 -41.69
C ALA A 337 -50.13 0.87 -41.59
N ARG A 338 -50.29 2.05 -41.01
CA ARG A 338 -51.58 2.72 -40.88
C ARG A 338 -52.00 3.14 -42.28
N CYS A 339 -52.90 2.38 -42.90
CA CYS A 339 -53.57 2.79 -44.12
C CYS A 339 -54.64 3.82 -43.78
N ASP A 340 -54.24 5.08 -43.58
CA ASP A 340 -55.17 6.20 -43.53
C ASP A 340 -55.39 6.69 -44.99
N GLY A 341 -56.63 6.55 -45.49
CA GLY A 341 -57.04 6.69 -46.91
C GLY A 341 -57.14 8.14 -47.43
N PRO A 342 -57.85 8.44 -48.57
CA PRO A 342 -59.16 7.87 -48.93
C PRO A 342 -59.31 7.39 -50.41
N SER A 343 -60.37 6.61 -50.64
CA SER A 343 -60.96 6.27 -51.94
C SER A 343 -60.05 5.68 -53.01
N SER A 344 -59.88 4.35 -52.98
CA SER A 344 -60.33 3.53 -54.11
C SER A 344 -60.43 2.09 -53.65
N SER A 345 -61.53 1.46 -54.04
CA SER A 345 -61.89 0.09 -53.79
C SER A 345 -60.75 -0.88 -54.12
N ARG A 346 -60.39 -1.71 -53.13
CA ARG A 346 -59.48 -2.87 -53.16
C ARG A 346 -57.99 -2.46 -53.25
N PRO A 347 -57.12 -2.79 -52.26
CA PRO A 347 -56.94 -4.16 -51.77
C PRO A 347 -56.36 -4.26 -50.32
N CYS A 348 -57.18 -4.21 -49.26
CA CYS A 348 -56.69 -4.53 -47.89
C CYS A 348 -56.77 -6.02 -47.52
N LEU A 349 -57.47 -6.84 -48.31
CA LEU A 349 -57.70 -8.26 -48.01
C LEU A 349 -56.56 -9.20 -48.47
N ALA A 350 -55.63 -8.74 -49.30
CA ALA A 350 -54.55 -9.58 -49.84
C ALA A 350 -53.37 -9.77 -48.86
N LEU A 351 -53.07 -8.77 -48.02
CA LEU A 351 -51.95 -8.82 -47.07
C LEU A 351 -52.24 -9.63 -45.80
N ARG A 352 -53.52 -9.79 -45.44
CA ARG A 352 -53.94 -10.63 -44.29
C ARG A 352 -53.84 -12.14 -44.57
N ARG A 353 -53.87 -12.58 -45.83
CA ARG A 353 -53.71 -14.01 -46.19
C ARG A 353 -52.25 -14.44 -46.34
N ALA A 354 -51.33 -13.52 -46.65
CA ALA A 354 -49.90 -13.83 -46.75
C ALA A 354 -49.23 -14.06 -45.37
N SER A 355 -49.71 -13.37 -44.34
CA SER A 355 -49.15 -13.44 -42.98
C SER A 355 -49.64 -14.66 -42.17
N SER A 356 -50.78 -15.29 -42.54
CA SER A 356 -51.21 -16.59 -41.99
C SER A 356 -50.47 -17.77 -42.61
N ALA A 357 -50.05 -17.67 -43.88
CA ALA A 357 -49.29 -18.72 -44.58
C ALA A 357 -47.79 -18.77 -44.17
N ALA A 358 -47.21 -17.64 -43.76
CA ALA A 358 -45.84 -17.61 -43.22
C ALA A 358 -45.74 -18.18 -41.78
N ARG A 359 -46.81 -18.02 -40.98
CA ARG A 359 -46.89 -18.54 -39.61
C ARG A 359 -46.96 -20.07 -39.54
N SER A 360 -47.52 -20.74 -40.56
CA SER A 360 -47.55 -22.21 -40.62
C SER A 360 -46.21 -22.84 -41.05
N ARG A 361 -45.38 -22.13 -41.84
CA ARG A 361 -44.07 -22.64 -42.30
C ARG A 361 -42.95 -22.57 -41.25
N HIS A 362 -43.04 -21.67 -40.27
CA HIS A 362 -42.05 -21.63 -39.17
C HIS A 362 -42.28 -22.71 -38.10
N SER A 363 -43.48 -23.29 -38.01
CA SER A 363 -43.79 -24.39 -37.08
C SER A 363 -43.22 -25.77 -37.51
N ARG A 364 -42.74 -25.91 -38.75
CA ARG A 364 -42.25 -27.19 -39.31
C ARG A 364 -40.73 -27.34 -39.40
N ARG A 365 -39.94 -26.35 -38.95
CA ARG A 365 -38.46 -26.37 -39.11
C ARG A 365 -37.64 -26.25 -37.83
N SER A 366 -38.26 -26.41 -36.66
CA SER A 366 -37.57 -26.51 -35.36
C SER A 366 -37.76 -27.89 -34.74
N SER A 367 -37.26 -28.93 -35.42
CA SER A 367 -36.95 -30.22 -34.81
C SER A 367 -35.48 -30.19 -34.39
N ILE A 368 -35.20 -29.61 -33.23
CA ILE A 368 -33.91 -29.76 -32.54
C ILE A 368 -34.05 -31.00 -31.65
N PRO A 369 -33.11 -31.96 -31.66
CA PRO A 369 -33.20 -33.14 -30.80
C PRO A 369 -33.12 -32.74 -29.32
N MET A 370 -34.08 -33.25 -28.54
CA MET A 370 -34.09 -33.18 -27.08
C MET A 370 -32.82 -33.85 -26.53
N ILE A 371 -31.94 -33.07 -25.91
CA ILE A 371 -30.98 -33.58 -24.94
C ILE A 371 -31.73 -33.73 -23.62
N ALA A 372 -31.77 -34.96 -23.11
CA ALA A 372 -32.41 -35.31 -21.84
C ALA A 372 -31.74 -34.58 -20.66
N PRO A 373 -32.50 -34.06 -19.68
CA PRO A 373 -31.92 -33.60 -18.43
C PRO A 373 -31.47 -34.80 -17.58
N PRO A 374 -30.36 -34.70 -16.82
CA PRO A 374 -29.95 -35.77 -15.91
C PRO A 374 -30.95 -35.90 -14.76
N SER A 375 -31.33 -37.15 -14.49
CA SER A 375 -32.14 -37.59 -13.36
C SER A 375 -31.47 -37.23 -12.03
N TRP A 376 -32.07 -36.33 -11.27
CA TRP A 376 -31.74 -36.16 -9.85
C TRP A 376 -32.52 -37.17 -9.03
N SER A 377 -31.79 -38.18 -8.56
CA SER A 377 -32.24 -39.17 -7.60
C SER A 377 -32.53 -38.50 -6.25
N ARG A 378 -33.72 -38.78 -5.72
CA ARG A 378 -34.03 -38.62 -4.30
C ARG A 378 -33.07 -39.51 -3.50
N SER A 379 -32.28 -38.90 -2.63
CA SER A 379 -31.66 -39.62 -1.51
C SER A 379 -31.96 -38.90 -0.20
N ARG A 380 -32.10 -39.75 0.82
CA ARG A 380 -32.80 -39.57 2.09
C ARG A 380 -32.11 -38.58 3.03
N ALA A 381 -32.91 -37.93 3.86
CA ALA A 381 -32.48 -37.41 5.15
C ALA A 381 -31.99 -38.55 6.06
N PRO A 382 -31.13 -38.23 7.03
CA PRO A 382 -31.22 -38.82 8.35
C PRO A 382 -31.52 -37.76 9.42
N SER A 383 -32.37 -38.20 10.34
CA SER A 383 -32.78 -37.58 11.59
C SER A 383 -31.71 -37.67 12.69
N SER A 384 -31.88 -36.82 13.72
CA SER A 384 -31.28 -36.83 15.07
C SER A 384 -29.81 -36.37 15.15
N SER A 385 -29.35 -35.53 16.09
CA SER A 385 -29.87 -35.07 17.38
C SER A 385 -29.08 -33.81 17.82
N ALA A 386 -29.76 -32.88 18.52
CA ALA A 386 -29.13 -31.82 19.31
C ALA A 386 -28.39 -32.39 20.55
N PRO A 387 -27.55 -31.61 21.25
CA PRO A 387 -28.12 -30.71 22.26
C PRO A 387 -27.54 -29.28 22.26
N ALA A 388 -28.27 -28.45 22.99
CA ALA A 388 -28.17 -27.00 23.11
C ALA A 388 -27.02 -26.53 24.00
N THR A 389 -26.51 -25.32 23.71
CA THR A 389 -26.31 -24.27 24.71
C THR A 389 -26.52 -22.90 24.07
N THR A 390 -27.48 -22.19 24.64
CA THR A 390 -27.97 -20.83 24.40
C THR A 390 -26.98 -19.73 24.79
N SER A 391 -26.92 -18.66 24.01
CA SER A 391 -26.94 -17.29 24.54
C SER A 391 -27.29 -16.28 23.45
N SER A 392 -28.50 -15.73 23.58
CA SER A 392 -29.12 -14.66 22.80
C SER A 392 -28.36 -13.33 22.90
N PHE A 393 -28.36 -12.53 21.84
CA PHE A 393 -28.49 -11.07 21.95
C PHE A 393 -29.28 -10.52 20.76
N ALA A 394 -30.41 -9.90 21.09
CA ALA A 394 -31.40 -9.36 20.18
C ALA A 394 -31.06 -7.92 19.77
N CYS A 395 -31.46 -7.58 18.55
CA CYS A 395 -31.56 -6.24 18.01
C CYS A 395 -32.52 -5.35 18.81
N CYS A 396 -32.14 -4.10 19.05
CA CYS A 396 -33.07 -2.99 19.24
C CYS A 396 -32.52 -1.72 18.58
N SER A 397 -33.18 -1.24 17.53
CA SER A 397 -33.20 0.18 17.16
C SER A 397 -34.17 0.94 18.07
N PRO A 398 -34.04 2.27 18.16
CA PRO A 398 -35.24 3.09 18.17
C PRO A 398 -35.12 4.30 17.23
N ALA A 399 -36.11 4.41 16.34
CA ALA A 399 -36.57 5.66 15.77
C ALA A 399 -37.85 6.05 16.51
N ALA A 400 -37.85 7.19 17.20
CA ALA A 400 -39.05 7.78 17.79
C ALA A 400 -39.10 9.27 17.45
N ARG A 401 -40.19 9.64 16.77
CA ARG A 401 -40.62 11.01 16.48
C ARG A 401 -41.32 11.56 17.71
N CYS A 402 -41.06 12.82 18.06
CA CYS A 402 -42.02 13.64 18.81
C CYS A 402 -42.19 14.98 18.09
N ALA A 403 -43.44 15.34 17.86
CA ALA A 403 -43.89 16.56 17.24
C ALA A 403 -44.37 17.56 18.31
N GLY A 404 -44.13 18.84 18.07
CA GLY A 404 -45.08 19.91 18.39
C GLY A 404 -44.90 20.68 19.70
N CYS A 405 -44.34 21.88 19.60
CA CYS A 405 -44.91 23.10 20.20
C CYS A 405 -44.48 24.35 19.40
N ARG A 406 -45.47 25.18 19.05
CA ARG A 406 -45.34 26.47 18.35
C ARG A 406 -45.07 27.58 19.37
N ALA A 407 -44.29 28.61 18.99
CA ALA A 407 -44.77 30.01 18.84
C ALA A 407 -43.65 31.08 18.98
N ARG A 408 -43.57 31.92 17.93
CA ARG A 408 -43.38 33.40 17.91
C ARG A 408 -42.06 34.03 18.41
N GLY A 409 -41.41 34.75 17.49
CA GLY A 409 -40.52 35.89 17.76
C GLY A 409 -39.72 36.32 16.52
N ARG A 410 -39.99 37.51 15.95
CA ARG A 410 -39.32 38.10 14.78
C ARG A 410 -38.19 39.05 15.19
N CYS A 411 -37.22 39.23 14.27
CA CYS A 411 -36.32 40.39 14.05
C CYS A 411 -35.34 40.73 15.19
N SER A 412 -34.10 41.22 14.99
CA SER A 412 -33.55 42.12 13.96
C SER A 412 -32.01 42.06 13.86
N ARG A 413 -31.50 42.68 12.80
CA ARG A 413 -30.10 42.92 12.41
C ARG A 413 -29.24 43.75 13.40
N THR A 414 -27.93 43.68 13.13
CA THR A 414 -26.87 44.74 13.08
C THR A 414 -25.86 44.97 14.21
N HIS A 415 -24.63 45.28 13.73
CA HIS A 415 -23.38 45.80 14.34
C HIS A 415 -22.49 44.79 15.10
N ALA A 416 -21.25 44.47 14.67
CA ALA A 416 -20.05 45.22 14.26
C ALA A 416 -19.00 45.27 15.40
N GLY A 417 -17.88 44.56 15.16
CA GLY A 417 -16.51 44.88 15.57
C GLY A 417 -16.16 45.01 17.06
N VAL A 418 -15.14 44.27 17.51
CA VAL A 418 -13.91 44.81 18.13
C VAL A 418 -12.91 43.65 18.39
N ARG A 419 -11.63 43.96 18.18
CA ARG A 419 -10.44 43.12 18.30
C ARG A 419 -10.04 42.86 19.77
N SER A 420 -9.40 41.71 20.02
CA SER A 420 -8.18 41.50 20.85
C SER A 420 -8.05 39.99 21.12
N ALA A 421 -7.02 39.30 20.64
CA ALA A 421 -5.69 39.16 21.25
C ALA A 421 -5.76 38.72 22.73
N CYS A 422 -5.55 37.43 23.00
CA CYS A 422 -5.05 36.97 24.28
C CYS A 422 -4.09 35.78 24.08
N SER A 423 -2.91 36.02 24.62
CA SER A 423 -1.70 35.21 24.67
C SER A 423 -1.77 34.09 25.71
N ALA A 424 -0.91 33.11 25.49
CA ALA A 424 -0.56 32.03 26.40
C ALA A 424 -0.01 32.50 27.76
N SER A 425 -0.33 31.75 28.80
CA SER A 425 0.48 31.49 30.01
C SER A 425 -0.15 30.28 30.72
N ALA A 426 0.54 29.14 30.74
CA ALA A 426 1.39 28.68 31.85
C ALA A 426 0.59 28.45 33.14
N TRP A 427 0.30 27.17 33.44
CA TRP A 427 -0.09 26.74 34.79
C TRP A 427 0.93 25.74 35.32
N THR A 428 1.57 26.19 36.39
CA THR A 428 2.49 25.49 37.26
C THR A 428 1.79 24.46 38.13
N SER A 429 2.50 23.37 38.36
CA SER A 429 2.55 22.51 39.55
C SER A 429 1.76 22.95 40.79
N ALA A 430 0.91 22.04 41.29
CA ALA A 430 0.55 21.96 42.70
C ALA A 430 0.79 20.53 43.22
N SER A 431 1.70 20.46 44.19
CA SER A 431 2.06 19.32 45.01
C SER A 431 0.96 19.00 46.04
N ALA A 432 0.73 17.71 46.30
CA ALA A 432 0.11 17.24 47.52
C ALA A 432 0.98 16.12 48.12
N SER A 433 1.52 16.44 49.28
CA SER A 433 2.32 15.61 50.18
C SER A 433 1.49 14.52 50.86
N ALA A 434 2.04 13.31 50.95
CA ALA A 434 1.79 12.41 52.08
C ALA A 434 3.09 11.67 52.42
N SER A 435 3.64 12.05 53.55
CA SER A 435 4.85 11.57 54.20
C SER A 435 4.61 10.22 54.90
N ARG A 436 5.60 9.33 54.82
CA ARG A 436 6.03 8.48 55.94
C ARG A 436 7.54 8.27 55.86
N ALA A 437 8.19 8.75 56.91
CA ALA A 437 9.61 8.64 57.16
C ALA A 437 9.98 7.24 57.68
N SER A 438 11.19 6.79 57.33
CA SER A 438 12.03 6.01 58.25
C SER A 438 13.50 6.37 57.96
N CYS A 439 14.17 6.92 58.96
CA CYS A 439 15.59 7.27 58.98
C CYS A 439 16.34 6.33 59.93
N ALA A 440 17.48 5.81 59.50
CA ALA A 440 18.71 5.52 60.28
C ALA A 440 19.69 4.82 59.32
N GLY A 441 21.00 5.09 59.20
CA GLY A 441 21.96 6.05 59.75
C GLY A 441 23.26 5.88 58.91
N ALA A 442 23.86 6.96 58.39
CA ALA A 442 25.05 7.64 58.91
C ALA A 442 26.36 6.81 59.00
N ARG A 443 27.35 7.19 58.16
CA ARG A 443 28.80 7.40 58.45
C ARG A 443 29.55 7.77 57.14
N THR A 444 29.86 9.05 56.88
CA THR A 444 31.09 9.82 57.21
C THR A 444 32.36 9.42 56.45
N SER A 445 32.84 10.30 55.55
CA SER A 445 34.19 10.93 55.62
C SER A 445 34.47 11.80 54.39
N SER A 446 34.94 13.01 54.63
CA SER A 446 35.26 14.11 53.69
C SER A 446 36.81 14.20 53.45
N PRO A 447 37.42 15.31 52.98
CA PRO A 447 37.95 15.47 51.61
C PRO A 447 39.44 15.91 51.52
N THR A 448 40.04 15.96 50.32
CA THR A 448 41.19 16.84 50.02
C THR A 448 41.31 17.20 48.52
N PRO A 449 41.76 18.44 48.14
CA PRO A 449 41.87 18.93 46.76
C PRO A 449 43.33 19.07 46.26
N ILE A 450 43.55 19.06 44.94
CA ILE A 450 44.81 19.52 44.30
C ILE A 450 44.55 20.35 43.03
N VAL A 451 44.87 21.64 43.16
CA VAL A 451 45.58 22.59 42.27
C VAL A 451 45.37 22.57 40.73
N ALA A 452 44.78 23.68 40.28
CA ALA A 452 45.01 24.53 39.10
C ALA A 452 46.00 24.10 37.99
N ARG A 453 45.53 24.22 36.74
CA ARG A 453 46.30 24.87 35.67
C ARG A 453 45.38 25.60 34.68
N THR A 454 45.75 26.86 34.46
CA THR A 454 45.14 27.91 33.65
C THR A 454 45.37 27.74 32.15
N SER A 455 44.35 28.01 31.33
CA SER A 455 44.48 28.84 30.12
C SER A 455 43.11 29.27 29.62
N SER A 456 42.82 30.55 29.83
CA SER A 456 41.70 31.33 29.30
C SER A 456 41.96 31.78 27.85
N TRP A 457 40.99 32.55 27.32
CA TRP A 457 40.94 33.32 26.06
C TRP A 457 40.17 32.61 24.93
N ARG A 458 39.11 33.17 24.33
CA ARG A 458 38.63 34.56 24.31
C ARG A 458 37.17 34.59 23.78
N CYS A 459 36.25 35.20 24.52
CA CYS A 459 34.91 35.59 24.04
C CYS A 459 35.03 36.74 23.02
N TRP A 460 34.29 36.63 21.91
CA TRP A 460 33.97 37.75 21.03
C TRP A 460 32.91 38.63 21.68
N ARG A 461 33.25 39.90 21.95
CA ARG A 461 32.28 40.98 22.15
C ARG A 461 32.36 41.93 20.97
N THR A 462 31.18 42.22 20.46
CA THR A 462 30.78 43.24 19.50
C THR A 462 31.21 44.64 19.94
N SER A 463 31.75 45.43 19.02
CA SER A 463 31.70 46.90 19.10
C SER A 463 31.49 47.48 17.71
N CYS A 464 30.28 47.99 17.54
CA CYS A 464 29.89 48.95 16.53
C CYS A 464 30.34 50.32 17.05
N ALA A 465 31.20 51.03 16.33
CA ALA A 465 31.48 52.43 16.62
C ALA A 465 31.72 53.20 15.31
N THR A 466 30.75 54.05 15.02
CA THR A 466 30.68 55.05 13.97
C THR A 466 31.65 56.21 14.22
N ARG A 467 32.27 56.70 13.13
CA ARG A 467 32.69 58.10 12.83
C ARG A 467 32.84 59.08 14.00
N SER A 468 34.03 59.70 14.13
CA SER A 468 34.27 61.09 13.68
C SER A 468 35.74 61.54 13.84
N ARG A 469 36.21 62.32 12.85
CA ARG A 469 37.23 63.40 12.84
C ARG A 469 38.17 63.48 14.07
N ARG A 470 39.49 63.48 13.92
CA ARG A 470 40.35 64.42 13.17
C ARG A 470 41.66 63.75 12.79
#